data_AF-A0A3D0N0A3-F1
#
_entry.id   AF-A0A3D0N0A3-F1
#
_cell.length_a   1.000
_cell.length_b   1.000
_cell.length_c   1.000
_cell.angle_alpha   90.00
_cell.angle_beta   90.00
_cell.angle_gamma   90.00
#
_symmetry.space_group_name_H-M   'P 1'
#
loop_
_entity.id
_entity.type
_entity.pdbx_description
1 polymer ?
#
loop_
_entity_poly.entity_id
_entity_poly.type
_entity_poly.pdbx_seq_one_letter_code
_entity_poly.pdbx_strand_id
1 'polypeptide(L)' 'MLMPKRVKFRKAHRGNRRGNAQRGNMVDFGTYGLKAMEAGWVTDRQIEAARIAMTRHMKRDGKVW' A
#
# COMPACT_ATOMS: atom_id res chain seq x y z
N MET A 1 -7.14 -4.89 8.68
CA MET A 1 -7.13 -3.61 9.41
C MET A 1 -5.72 -3.34 9.92
N LEU A 2 -4.96 -2.59 9.13
CA LEU A 2 -3.57 -2.24 9.43
C LEU A 2 -3.57 -0.90 10.16
N MET A 3 -3.19 -0.90 11.44
CA MET A 3 -3.18 0.30 12.26
C MET A 3 -1.95 0.28 13.17
N PRO A 4 -1.26 1.42 13.37
CA PRO A 4 -0.14 1.50 14.31
C PRO A 4 -0.58 1.19 15.74
N LYS A 5 0.23 0.40 16.46
CA LYS A 5 -0.03 0.04 17.87
C LYS A 5 -0.05 1.26 18.80
N ARG A 6 0.78 2.27 18.54
CA ARG A 6 0.87 3.50 19.34
C ARG A 6 1.16 4.69 18.43
N VAL A 7 0.42 5.78 18.63
CA VAL A 7 0.67 7.08 17.96
C VAL A 7 0.89 8.16 19.02
N LYS A 8 1.80 9.11 18.76
CA LYS A 8 2.10 10.22 19.68
C LYS A 8 0.90 11.16 19.82
N PHE A 9 0.22 11.45 18.71
CA PHE A 9 -0.99 12.30 18.66
C PHE A 9 -2.09 11.59 17.89
N ARG A 10 -3.34 11.68 18.38
CA ARG A 10 -4.50 10.99 17.78
C ARG A 10 -5.12 11.73 16.59
N LYS A 11 -4.94 13.05 16.51
CA LYS A 11 -5.49 13.89 15.43
C LYS A 11 -4.33 14.54 14.68
N ALA A 12 -4.42 14.53 13.36
CA ALA A 12 -3.46 15.14 12.47
C ALA A 12 -4.20 15.86 11.34
N HIS A 13 -3.56 16.89 10.77
CA HIS A 13 -4.01 17.50 9.53
C HIS A 13 -3.82 16.54 8.35
N ARG A 14 -4.65 16.67 7.32
CA ARG A 14 -4.63 15.75 6.16
C ARG A 14 -3.37 15.87 5.29
N GLY A 15 -2.75 17.04 5.23
CA GLY A 15 -1.58 17.30 4.36
C GLY A 15 -1.93 17.40 2.87
N ASN A 16 -0.90 17.46 2.02
CA ASN A 16 -1.00 17.62 0.56
C ASN A 16 -0.30 16.46 -0.18
N ARG A 17 -0.74 16.16 -1.41
CA ARG A 17 -0.25 15.04 -2.24
C ARG A 17 0.30 15.49 -3.60
N ARG A 18 0.86 16.70 -3.66
CA ARG A 18 1.44 17.23 -4.90
C ARG A 18 2.79 16.60 -5.19
N GLY A 19 3.13 16.50 -6.47
CA GLY A 19 4.41 16.01 -6.95
C GLY A 19 4.47 14.50 -7.14
N ASN A 20 5.63 14.03 -7.60
CA ASN A 20 5.90 12.64 -7.90
C ASN A 20 6.68 11.96 -6.76
N ALA A 21 6.54 10.64 -6.63
CA ALA A 21 7.31 9.86 -5.67
C ALA A 21 8.81 9.90 -5.99
N GLN A 22 9.61 10.42 -5.05
CA GLN A 22 11.07 10.48 -5.16
C GLN A 22 11.78 9.23 -4.63
N ARG A 23 11.08 8.37 -3.88
CA ARG A 23 11.59 7.13 -3.28
C ARG A 23 10.52 6.04 -3.34
N GLY A 24 10.92 4.78 -3.23
CA GLY A 24 9.99 3.63 -3.26
C GLY A 24 9.26 3.49 -4.60
N ASN A 25 9.90 3.92 -5.69
CA ASN A 25 9.35 3.94 -7.05
C ASN A 25 9.98 2.89 -7.98
N MET A 26 10.78 1.99 -7.41
CA MET A 26 11.38 0.81 -8.04
C MET A 26 10.93 -0.46 -7.29
N VAL A 27 11.12 -1.63 -7.91
CA VAL A 27 10.79 -2.92 -7.30
C VAL A 27 11.98 -3.39 -6.46
N ASP A 28 11.83 -3.39 -5.13
CA ASP A 28 12.90 -3.81 -4.20
C ASP A 28 12.85 -5.31 -3.88
N PHE A 29 11.66 -5.91 -3.90
CA PHE A 29 11.44 -7.34 -3.61
C PHE A 29 10.59 -8.02 -4.67
N GLY A 30 10.88 -9.29 -4.90
CA GLY A 30 10.18 -10.09 -5.89
C GLY A 30 10.57 -9.71 -7.33
N THR A 31 9.80 -10.22 -8.28
CA THR A 31 10.10 -10.06 -9.72
C THR A 31 9.14 -9.09 -10.41
N TYR A 32 7.96 -8.86 -9.82
CA TYR A 32 6.90 -8.02 -10.40
C TYR A 32 6.38 -7.04 -9.34
N GLY A 33 5.95 -5.86 -9.80
CA GLY A 33 5.38 -4.83 -8.93
C GLY A 33 4.27 -4.03 -9.62
N LEU A 34 3.41 -3.42 -8.82
CA LEU A 34 2.34 -2.55 -9.28
C LEU A 34 2.68 -1.10 -8.93
N LYS A 35 2.70 -0.22 -9.94
CA LYS A 35 3.03 1.21 -9.77
C LYS A 35 1.79 2.08 -9.95
N ALA A 36 1.56 3.00 -9.03
CA ALA A 36 0.50 3.99 -9.16
C ALA A 36 0.91 5.09 -10.16
N MET A 37 -0.02 5.47 -11.03
CA MET A 37 0.15 6.58 -11.98
C MET A 37 -0.44 7.89 -11.46
N GLU A 38 -1.29 7.82 -10.43
CA GLU A 38 -2.01 8.96 -9.87
C GLU A 38 -1.91 9.01 -8.34
N ALA A 39 -2.11 10.20 -7.77
CA ALA A 39 -2.06 10.42 -6.33
C ALA A 39 -3.40 10.04 -5.66
N GLY A 40 -3.39 8.96 -4.88
CA GLY A 40 -4.54 8.43 -4.13
C GLY A 40 -4.31 8.42 -2.62
N TRP A 41 -5.37 8.58 -1.81
CA TRP A 41 -5.35 8.14 -0.41
C TRP A 41 -5.80 6.69 -0.41
N VAL A 42 -4.99 5.79 0.15
CA VAL A 42 -5.32 4.37 0.22
C VAL A 42 -5.65 4.01 1.66
N THR A 43 -6.83 3.42 1.86
CA THR A 43 -7.31 2.98 3.17
C THR A 43 -6.86 1.57 3.48
N ASP A 44 -6.85 1.21 4.77
CA ASP A 44 -6.48 -0.12 5.24
C ASP A 44 -7.38 -1.23 4.66
N ARG A 45 -8.68 -0.94 4.48
CA ARG A 45 -9.65 -1.86 3.88
C ARG A 45 -9.36 -2.14 2.41
N GLN A 46 -8.95 -1.11 1.65
CA GLN A 46 -8.60 -1.27 0.23
C GLN A 46 -7.34 -2.14 0.06
N ILE A 47 -6.32 -1.94 0.91
CA ILE A 47 -5.11 -2.76 0.91
C ILE A 47 -5.46 -4.22 1.18
N GLU A 48 -6.28 -4.47 2.19
CA GLU A 48 -6.65 -5.84 2.55
C GLU A 48 -7.50 -6.52 1.47
N ALA A 49 -8.44 -5.79 0.86
CA ALA A 49 -9.22 -6.30 -0.26
C ALA A 49 -8.32 -6.69 -1.45
N ALA A 50 -7.35 -5.83 -1.80
CA ALA A 50 -6.39 -6.12 -2.86
C ALA A 50 -5.52 -7.34 -2.55
N ARG A 51 -5.00 -7.44 -1.32
CA ARG A 51 -4.18 -8.57 -0.86
C ARG A 51 -4.94 -9.90 -0.95
N ILE A 52 -6.19 -9.93 -0.49
CA ILE A 52 -7.06 -11.10 -0.58
C ILE A 52 -7.31 -11.47 -2.05
N ALA A 53 -7.58 -10.49 -2.91
CA ALA A 53 -7.80 -10.74 -4.34
C ALA A 53 -6.57 -11.37 -5.01
N MET A 54 -5.39 -10.78 -4.81
CA MET A 54 -4.13 -11.29 -5.37
C MET A 54 -3.82 -12.71 -4.88
N THR A 55 -3.86 -12.94 -3.57
CA THR A 55 -3.54 -14.25 -2.99
C THR A 55 -4.53 -15.34 -3.41
N ARG A 56 -5.84 -15.03 -3.52
CA ARG A 56 -6.84 -16.00 -3.99
C ARG A 56 -6.67 -16.34 -5.46
N HIS A 57 -6.35 -15.36 -6.29
CA HIS A 57 -6.14 -15.57 -7.72
C HIS A 57 -4.96 -16.51 -8.00
N MET A 58 -3.88 -16.37 -7.22
CA MET A 58 -2.70 -17.25 -7.27
C MET A 58 -2.91 -18.60 -6.57
N LYS A 59 -4.14 -18.93 -6.11
CA LYS A 59 -4.43 -20.12 -5.29
C LYS A 59 -3.55 -20.23 -4.03
N ARG A 60 -3.17 -19.08 -3.47
CA ARG A 60 -2.27 -18.92 -2.30
C ARG A 60 -0.84 -19.42 -2.54
N ASP A 61 -0.44 -19.57 -3.79
CA ASP A 61 0.93 -19.88 -4.14
C ASP A 61 1.76 -18.59 -4.29
N GLY A 62 3.06 -18.71 -4.06
CA GLY A 62 4.01 -17.59 -4.10
C GLY A 62 3.96 -16.66 -2.87
N LYS A 63 4.77 -15.60 -2.95
CA LYS A 63 4.92 -14.60 -1.88
C LYS A 63 4.47 -13.23 -2.37
N VAL A 64 3.65 -12.57 -1.57
CA VAL A 64 3.20 -11.19 -1.79
C VAL A 64 3.80 -10.32 -0.70
N TRP A 65 4.35 -9.17 -1.11
CA TRP A 65 4.90 -8.15 -0.23
C TRP A 65 3.96 -6.94 -0.16
#